data_AF-A0A183BIS4-F1
#
_entry.id   AF-A0A183BIS4-F1
#
_cell.length_a   1.000
_cell.length_b   1.000
_cell.length_c   1.000
_cell.angle_alpha   90.00
_cell.angle_beta   90.00
_cell.angle_gamma   90.00
#
_symmetry.space_group_name_H-M   'P 1'
#
loop_
_entity.id
_entity.type
_entity.pdbx_description
1 polymer ?
#
loop_
_entity_poly.entity_id
_entity_poly.type
_entity_poly.pdbx_seq_one_letter_code
_entity_poly.pdbx_strand_id
1 'polypeptide(L)'
;MENLVASDRFQRFYNCSFYDYESVPRMARKNMLVGIILLMLYAVFEILYLPCLAVFARRENIRESCYKLMLFMGILSMINIHSSGLIIGVYAIRLYCAESLTAVILALNRCIEMWDNRIVRILFDGHRMYCWMASVLLYGFVLGTFTIPPLPNGMLVGWFWNPHIAYVDDKEGVVIYF
;
A
#
# COMPACT_ATOMS: atom_id res chain seq x y z
N MET A 1 18.10 -20.02 -36.44
CA MET A 1 17.70 -19.65 -35.06
C MET A 1 17.08 -18.25 -35.13
N GLU A 2 16.07 -18.14 -35.99
CA GLU A 2 15.34 -16.91 -36.33
C GLU A 2 13.87 -17.25 -36.07
N ASN A 3 13.09 -16.29 -35.57
CA ASN A 3 11.65 -16.38 -35.25
C ASN A 3 11.24 -16.68 -33.79
N LEU A 4 12.06 -16.33 -32.78
CA LEU A 4 11.61 -16.44 -31.37
C LEU A 4 10.82 -15.22 -30.84
N VAL A 5 10.72 -14.11 -31.59
CA VAL A 5 9.81 -13.02 -31.26
C VAL A 5 9.23 -12.47 -32.56
N ALA A 6 7.93 -12.68 -32.82
CA ALA A 6 7.26 -12.05 -33.94
C ALA A 6 7.46 -10.52 -33.81
N SER A 7 8.08 -9.90 -34.82
CA SER A 7 8.43 -8.46 -34.79
C SER A 7 7.22 -7.61 -34.44
N ASP A 8 6.03 -7.97 -34.95
CA ASP A 8 4.79 -7.23 -34.69
C ASP A 8 4.35 -7.31 -33.22
N ARG A 9 4.49 -8.48 -32.58
CA ARG A 9 4.19 -8.62 -31.14
C ARG A 9 5.20 -7.85 -30.30
N PHE A 10 6.48 -7.89 -30.68
CA PHE A 10 7.52 -7.09 -30.02
C PHE A 10 7.24 -5.60 -30.14
N GLN A 11 6.98 -5.13 -31.36
CA GLN A 11 6.69 -3.73 -31.66
C GLN A 11 5.46 -3.22 -30.91
N ARG A 12 4.45 -4.06 -30.70
CA ARG A 12 3.19 -3.68 -30.06
C ARG A 12 3.23 -3.70 -28.52
N PHE A 13 4.01 -4.58 -27.90
CA PHE A 13 4.01 -4.77 -26.44
C PHE A 13 5.34 -4.47 -25.74
N TYR A 14 6.46 -4.46 -26.46
CA TYR A 14 7.82 -4.43 -25.87
C TYR A 14 8.76 -3.40 -26.52
N ASN A 15 8.35 -2.72 -27.59
CA ASN A 15 9.17 -1.67 -28.19
C ASN A 15 9.10 -0.40 -27.34
N CYS A 16 10.15 -0.19 -26.55
CA CYS A 16 10.35 1.02 -25.75
C CYS A 16 11.23 2.07 -26.45
N SER A 17 11.52 1.93 -27.75
CA SER A 17 12.39 2.88 -28.49
C SER A 17 11.82 4.29 -28.57
N PHE A 18 10.51 4.46 -28.33
CA PHE A 18 9.88 5.77 -28.21
C PHE A 18 10.23 6.49 -26.89
N TYR A 19 10.72 5.75 -25.89
CA TYR A 19 11.01 6.26 -24.56
C TYR A 19 12.46 6.71 -24.46
N ASP A 20 12.68 8.02 -24.61
CA ASP A 20 14.00 8.62 -24.35
C ASP A 20 14.17 8.88 -22.85
N TYR A 21 14.97 8.04 -22.19
CA TYR A 21 15.23 8.12 -20.76
C TYR A 21 16.06 9.37 -20.36
N GLU A 22 16.76 9.98 -21.32
CA GLU A 22 17.60 11.17 -21.14
C GLU A 22 16.83 12.47 -21.31
N SER A 23 15.65 12.43 -21.94
CA SER A 23 14.80 13.59 -22.20
C SER A 23 14.54 14.47 -20.96
N VAL A 24 14.38 13.85 -19.78
CA VAL A 24 14.23 14.55 -18.51
C VAL A 24 15.54 14.48 -17.69
N PRO A 25 16.19 15.62 -17.42
CA PRO A 25 17.43 15.66 -16.64
C PRO A 25 17.26 15.02 -15.25
N ARG A 26 18.27 14.29 -14.76
CA ARG A 26 18.24 13.67 -13.42
C ARG A 26 17.97 14.67 -12.29
N MET A 27 18.43 15.91 -12.44
CA MET A 27 18.17 17.00 -11.47
C MET A 27 16.68 17.31 -11.34
N ALA A 28 15.92 17.31 -12.44
CA ALA A 28 14.48 17.57 -12.40
C ALA A 28 13.69 16.44 -11.70
N ARG A 29 14.24 15.22 -11.72
CA ARG A 29 13.63 14.01 -11.13
C ARG A 29 14.01 13.78 -9.68
N LYS A 30 15.02 14.50 -9.18
CA LYS A 30 15.62 14.27 -7.86
C LYS A 30 15.22 15.38 -6.89
N ASN A 31 14.20 15.11 -6.09
CA ASN A 31 13.78 15.98 -5.00
C ASN A 31 14.50 15.63 -3.70
N MET A 32 15.76 16.03 -3.57
CA MET A 32 16.62 15.64 -2.44
C MET A 32 16.10 16.14 -1.09
N LEU A 33 15.63 17.39 -1.02
CA LEU A 33 15.06 17.96 0.21
C LEU A 33 13.83 17.16 0.67
N VAL A 34 12.92 16.86 -0.26
CA VAL A 34 11.70 16.11 0.04
C VAL A 34 12.05 14.69 0.48
N GLY A 35 13.01 14.04 -0.18
CA GLY A 35 13.51 12.72 0.23
C GLY A 35 14.07 12.72 1.66
N ILE A 36 14.87 13.72 2.04
CA ILE A 36 15.40 13.86 3.41
C ILE A 36 14.26 14.04 4.42
N ILE A 37 13.29 14.91 4.14
CA ILE A 37 12.14 15.13 5.02
C ILE A 37 11.32 13.85 5.20
N LEU A 38 11.05 13.12 4.12
CA LEU A 38 10.30 11.86 4.17
C LEU A 38 11.04 10.78 4.98
N LEU A 39 12.37 10.65 4.81
CA LEU A 39 13.17 9.69 5.59
C LEU A 39 13.20 10.03 7.08
N MET A 40 13.28 11.32 7.43
CA MET A 40 13.21 11.76 8.81
C MET A 40 11.84 11.46 9.42
N LEU A 41 10.76 11.76 8.69
CA LEU A 41 9.39 11.53 9.14
C LEU A 41 9.10 10.02 9.32
N TYR A 42 9.59 9.20 8.38
CA TYR A 42 9.58 7.74 8.48
C TYR A 42 10.20 7.26 9.80
N ALA A 43 11.41 7.72 10.12
CA ALA A 43 12.10 7.30 11.34
C ALA A 43 11.34 7.71 12.61
N VAL A 44 10.74 8.90 12.62
CA VAL A 44 9.93 9.38 13.73
C VAL A 44 8.68 8.51 13.91
N PHE A 45 7.93 8.23 12.85
CA PHE A 45 6.73 7.39 12.93
C PHE A 45 7.05 5.96 13.37
N GLU A 46 8.13 5.39 12.86
CA GLU A 46 8.58 4.05 13.25
C GLU A 46 8.88 3.98 14.75
N ILE A 47 9.67 4.93 15.27
CA ILE A 47 10.02 4.99 16.70
C ILE A 47 8.78 5.16 17.58
N LEU A 48 7.81 5.98 17.13
CA LEU A 48 6.58 6.22 17.89
C LEU A 48 5.62 5.02 17.90
N TYR A 49 5.60 4.20 16.85
CA TYR A 49 4.71 3.05 16.78
C TYR A 49 5.14 1.91 17.69
N LEU A 50 6.44 1.65 17.83
CA LEU A 50 6.98 0.56 18.66
C LEU A 50 6.43 0.54 20.11
N PRO A 51 6.45 1.64 20.89
CA PRO A 51 5.89 1.63 22.24
C PRO A 51 4.37 1.45 22.24
N CYS A 52 3.65 1.98 21.25
CA CYS A 52 2.20 1.80 21.12
C CYS A 52 1.84 0.33 20.90
N LEU A 53 2.54 -0.37 19.99
CA LEU A 53 2.35 -1.79 19.74
C LEU A 53 2.66 -2.63 20.99
N ALA A 54 3.71 -2.28 21.73
CA ALA A 54 4.06 -2.96 22.97
C ALA A 54 2.95 -2.85 24.04
N VAL A 55 2.26 -1.71 24.13
CA VAL A 55 1.12 -1.52 25.05
C VAL A 55 -0.08 -2.34 24.61
N PHE A 56 -0.40 -2.39 23.32
CA PHE A 56 -1.51 -3.19 22.80
C PHE A 56 -1.26 -4.70 22.92
N ALA A 57 0.01 -5.13 22.83
CA ALA A 57 0.41 -6.52 22.98
C ALA A 57 0.37 -7.04 24.43
N ARG A 58 0.12 -6.18 25.43
CA ARG A 58 -0.02 -6.62 26.83
C ARG A 58 -1.19 -7.58 26.97
N ARG A 59 -0.99 -8.67 27.73
CA ARG A 59 -1.99 -9.75 27.90
C ARG A 59 -3.33 -9.26 28.45
N GLU A 60 -3.32 -8.20 29.23
CA GLU A 60 -4.53 -7.57 29.77
C GLU A 60 -5.37 -6.93 28.66
N ASN A 61 -4.72 -6.17 27.76
CA ASN A 61 -5.37 -5.44 26.68
C ASN A 61 -5.79 -6.36 25.53
N ILE A 62 -4.91 -7.28 25.11
CA ILE A 62 -5.12 -8.12 23.93
C ILE A 62 -6.28 -9.12 24.08
N ARG A 63 -6.88 -9.23 25.26
CA ARG A 63 -8.11 -10.02 25.46
C ARG A 63 -9.29 -9.40 24.72
N GLU A 64 -9.38 -8.08 24.71
CA GLU A 64 -10.46 -7.37 24.03
C GLU A 64 -10.27 -7.37 22.51
N SER A 65 -11.38 -7.55 21.78
CA SER A 65 -11.38 -7.62 20.32
C SER A 65 -10.80 -6.35 19.67
N CYS A 66 -11.09 -5.17 20.22
CA CYS A 66 -10.56 -3.93 19.67
C CYS A 66 -9.03 -3.83 19.77
N TYR A 67 -8.41 -4.20 20.90
CA TYR A 67 -6.96 -4.15 21.03
C TYR A 67 -6.26 -5.11 20.06
N LYS A 68 -6.88 -6.25 19.77
CA LYS A 68 -6.40 -7.15 18.70
C LYS A 68 -6.47 -6.48 17.32
N LEU A 69 -7.54 -5.74 17.00
CA LEU A 69 -7.64 -4.99 15.74
C LEU A 69 -6.62 -3.85 15.68
N MET A 70 -6.42 -3.11 16.78
CA MET A 70 -5.45 -2.01 16.84
C MET A 70 -4.00 -2.52 16.70
N LEU A 71 -3.67 -3.65 17.33
CA LEU A 71 -2.38 -4.30 17.15
C LEU A 71 -2.19 -4.78 15.71
N PHE A 72 -3.21 -5.42 15.13
CA PHE A 72 -3.16 -5.91 13.75
C PHE A 72 -3.01 -4.76 12.73
N MET A 73 -3.82 -3.71 12.86
CA MET A 73 -3.68 -2.49 12.07
C MET A 73 -2.28 -1.90 12.19
N GLY A 74 -1.77 -1.75 13.42
CA GLY A 74 -0.46 -1.16 13.62
C GLY A 74 0.67 -2.00 13.01
N ILE A 75 0.60 -3.33 13.06
CA ILE A 75 1.53 -4.21 12.35
C ILE A 75 1.43 -4.00 10.82
N LEU A 76 0.22 -3.92 10.28
CA LEU A 76 0.02 -3.64 8.85
C LEU A 76 0.61 -2.28 8.44
N SER A 77 0.41 -1.23 9.25
CA SER A 77 0.98 0.10 9.01
C SER A 77 2.51 0.06 8.98
N MET A 78 3.15 -0.67 9.91
CA MET A 78 4.61 -0.83 9.90
C MET A 78 5.08 -1.52 8.63
N ILE A 79 4.48 -2.65 8.24
CA ILE A 79 4.87 -3.36 7.02
C ILE A 79 4.63 -2.47 5.79
N ASN A 80 3.53 -1.71 5.76
CA ASN A 80 3.18 -0.81 4.65
C ASN A 80 4.18 0.33 4.50
N ILE A 81 4.59 0.95 5.59
CA ILE A 81 5.57 2.04 5.60
C ILE A 81 6.95 1.55 5.14
N HIS A 82 7.41 0.38 5.60
CA HIS A 82 8.66 -0.21 5.13
C HIS A 82 8.59 -0.59 3.66
N SER A 83 7.48 -1.20 3.24
CA SER A 83 7.30 -1.61 1.85
C SER A 83 7.26 -0.37 0.96
N SER A 84 6.38 0.59 1.22
CA SER A 84 6.27 1.81 0.42
C SER A 84 7.53 2.68 0.46
N GLY A 85 8.26 2.70 1.58
CA GLY A 85 9.48 3.50 1.74
C GLY A 85 10.74 2.89 1.11
N LEU A 86 10.87 1.56 1.10
CA LEU A 86 12.09 0.85 0.68
C LEU A 86 11.90 -0.13 -0.50
N ILE A 87 10.69 -0.64 -0.73
CA ILE A 87 10.39 -1.77 -1.64
C ILE A 87 9.24 -1.42 -2.63
N ILE A 88 9.60 -1.22 -3.89
CA ILE A 88 8.75 -0.73 -4.99
C ILE A 88 7.36 -1.42 -5.12
N GLY A 89 6.32 -0.60 -5.27
CA GLY A 89 5.14 -0.77 -6.13
C GLY A 89 4.07 -1.76 -5.70
N VAL A 90 4.30 -3.06 -5.91
CA VAL A 90 3.24 -4.08 -5.85
C VAL A 90 2.74 -4.29 -4.42
N TYR A 91 3.63 -4.18 -3.42
CA TYR A 91 3.26 -4.38 -2.02
C TYR A 91 2.46 -3.22 -1.44
N ALA A 92 2.62 -2.01 -1.99
CA ALA A 92 1.96 -0.81 -1.49
C ALA A 92 0.43 -0.93 -1.59
N ILE A 93 -0.10 -1.35 -2.74
CA ILE A 93 -1.57 -1.43 -2.93
C ILE A 93 -2.21 -2.54 -2.10
N ARG A 94 -1.53 -3.69 -1.94
CA ARG A 94 -2.02 -4.82 -1.14
C ARG A 94 -2.22 -4.42 0.31
N LEU A 95 -1.19 -3.79 0.87
CA LEU A 95 -1.16 -3.41 2.29
C LEU A 95 -2.06 -2.20 2.53
N TYR A 96 -2.12 -1.24 1.61
CA TYR A 96 -3.02 -0.09 1.69
C TYR A 96 -4.50 -0.51 1.74
N CYS A 97 -4.92 -1.43 0.87
CA CYS A 97 -6.29 -1.94 0.87
C CYS A 97 -6.60 -2.73 2.14
N ALA A 98 -5.66 -3.56 2.63
CA ALA A 98 -5.80 -4.29 3.89
C ALA A 98 -5.92 -3.34 5.10
N GLU A 99 -5.08 -2.31 5.17
CA GLU A 99 -5.11 -1.29 6.22
C GLU A 99 -6.45 -0.54 6.23
N SER A 100 -6.94 -0.14 5.05
CA SER A 100 -8.22 0.56 4.89
C SER A 100 -9.40 -0.29 5.39
N LEU A 101 -9.47 -1.58 5.02
CA LEU A 101 -10.53 -2.45 5.50
C LEU A 101 -10.40 -2.73 7.01
N THR A 102 -9.18 -2.85 7.54
CA THR A 102 -8.97 -2.95 8.99
C THR A 102 -9.52 -1.74 9.72
N ALA A 103 -9.33 -0.53 9.18
CA ALA A 103 -9.87 0.70 9.76
C ALA A 103 -11.38 0.73 9.78
N VAL A 104 -12.03 0.28 8.70
CA VAL A 104 -13.49 0.13 8.65
C VAL A 104 -13.95 -0.88 9.70
N ILE A 105 -13.32 -2.05 9.79
CA ILE A 105 -13.69 -3.08 10.77
C ILE A 105 -13.49 -2.59 12.21
N LEU A 106 -12.41 -1.85 12.48
CA LEU A 106 -12.15 -1.23 13.78
C LEU A 106 -13.21 -0.18 14.14
N ALA A 107 -13.57 0.69 13.20
CA ALA A 107 -14.64 1.67 13.40
C ALA A 107 -15.97 0.97 13.68
N LEU A 108 -16.31 -0.07 12.91
CA LEU A 108 -17.51 -0.88 13.14
C LEU A 108 -17.49 -1.56 14.52
N ASN A 109 -16.36 -2.13 14.92
CA ASN A 109 -16.19 -2.75 16.23
C ASN A 109 -16.52 -1.74 17.35
N ARG A 110 -15.99 -0.51 17.26
CA ARG A 110 -16.26 0.57 18.23
C ARG A 110 -17.70 1.06 18.21
N CYS A 111 -18.28 1.27 17.04
CA CYS A 111 -19.67 1.70 16.92
C CYS A 111 -20.64 0.66 17.51
N ILE A 112 -20.42 -0.63 17.25
CA ILE A 112 -21.26 -1.70 17.79
C ILE A 112 -21.04 -1.84 19.30
N GLU A 113 -19.81 -1.65 19.80
CA GLU A 113 -19.50 -1.68 21.24
C GLU A 113 -20.27 -0.59 22.00
N MET A 114 -20.34 0.62 21.42
CA MET A 114 -21.13 1.73 21.96
C MET A 114 -22.64 1.48 21.91
N TRP A 115 -23.13 0.72 20.94
CA TRP A 115 -24.55 0.41 20.78
C TRP A 115 -25.00 -0.75 21.68
N ASP A 116 -24.36 -1.91 21.55
CA ASP A 116 -24.64 -3.11 22.35
C ASP A 116 -23.43 -4.05 22.40
N ASN A 117 -22.88 -4.19 23.62
CA ASN A 117 -21.78 -5.09 23.94
C ASN A 117 -22.08 -6.58 23.64
N ARG A 118 -23.34 -7.01 23.60
CA ARG A 118 -23.71 -8.40 23.26
C ARG A 118 -23.39 -8.71 21.80
N ILE A 119 -23.69 -7.79 20.90
CA ILE A 119 -23.47 -7.97 19.46
C ILE A 119 -21.98 -8.04 19.16
N VAL A 120 -21.17 -7.18 19.80
CA VAL A 120 -19.69 -7.23 19.66
C VAL A 120 -19.14 -8.59 20.07
N ARG A 121 -19.61 -9.14 21.19
CA ARG A 121 -19.16 -10.46 21.65
C ARG A 121 -19.55 -11.58 20.68
N ILE A 122 -20.73 -11.48 20.07
CA ILE A 122 -21.15 -12.45 19.06
C ILE A 122 -20.28 -12.33 17.80
N LEU A 123 -19.95 -11.12 17.35
CA LEU A 123 -19.29 -10.91 16.07
C LEU A 123 -17.75 -11.01 16.11
N PHE A 124 -17.14 -10.50 17.20
CA PHE A 124 -15.70 -10.27 17.30
C PHE A 124 -15.01 -11.02 18.44
N ASP A 125 -15.72 -11.81 19.24
CA ASP A 125 -15.07 -12.55 20.34
C ASP A 125 -14.39 -13.85 19.88
N GLY A 126 -13.37 -14.25 20.65
CA GLY A 126 -12.67 -15.51 20.48
C GLY A 126 -12.05 -15.71 19.10
N HIS A 127 -12.35 -16.84 18.46
CA HIS A 127 -11.75 -17.22 17.18
C HIS A 127 -12.29 -16.42 15.98
N ARG A 128 -13.50 -15.85 16.09
CA ARG A 128 -14.20 -15.18 14.98
C ARG A 128 -13.45 -13.93 14.55
N MET A 129 -12.79 -13.30 15.50
CA MET A 129 -11.85 -12.21 15.27
C MET A 129 -10.76 -12.57 14.25
N TYR A 130 -10.18 -13.76 14.32
CA TYR A 130 -9.15 -14.18 13.37
C TYR A 130 -9.72 -14.40 11.97
N CYS A 131 -10.99 -14.78 11.85
CA CYS A 131 -11.67 -14.84 10.55
C CYS A 131 -11.81 -13.44 9.93
N TRP A 132 -12.09 -12.40 10.73
CA TRP A 132 -12.09 -11.01 10.27
C TRP A 132 -10.69 -10.54 9.86
N MET A 133 -9.65 -10.88 10.62
CA MET A 133 -8.28 -10.57 10.20
C MET A 133 -7.90 -11.28 8.90
N ALA A 134 -8.31 -12.55 8.74
CA ALA A 134 -8.06 -13.31 7.52
C ALA A 134 -8.80 -12.73 6.31
N SER A 135 -10.04 -12.25 6.48
CA SER A 135 -10.79 -11.61 5.41
C SER A 135 -10.15 -10.30 4.96
N VAL A 136 -9.55 -9.53 5.88
CA VAL A 136 -8.74 -8.36 5.53
C VAL A 136 -7.57 -8.74 4.64
N LEU A 137 -6.78 -9.74 5.04
CA LEU A 137 -5.61 -10.17 4.29
C LEU A 137 -6.00 -10.70 2.91
N LEU A 138 -7.10 -11.46 2.83
CA LEU A 138 -7.65 -11.95 1.58
C LEU A 138 -8.08 -10.79 0.66
N TYR A 139 -8.76 -9.78 1.20
CA TYR A 139 -9.18 -8.60 0.44
C TYR A 139 -7.99 -7.84 -0.14
N GLY A 140 -6.98 -7.54 0.69
CA GLY A 140 -5.76 -6.88 0.22
C GLY A 140 -4.99 -7.69 -0.82
N PHE A 141 -4.93 -9.02 -0.63
CA PHE A 141 -4.30 -9.93 -1.58
C PHE A 141 -5.00 -9.93 -2.94
N VAL A 142 -6.33 -10.13 -2.96
CA VAL A 142 -7.13 -10.16 -4.19
C VAL A 142 -6.97 -8.85 -4.95
N LEU A 143 -7.19 -7.70 -4.30
CA LEU A 143 -7.06 -6.43 -5.00
C LEU A 143 -5.65 -6.23 -5.53
N GLY A 144 -4.61 -6.38 -4.71
CA GLY A 144 -3.25 -6.16 -5.21
C GLY A 144 -2.66 -7.26 -6.09
N THR A 145 -3.42 -8.30 -6.47
CA THR A 145 -3.07 -9.18 -7.59
C THR A 145 -3.81 -8.83 -8.87
N PHE A 146 -5.05 -8.33 -8.77
CA PHE A 146 -5.89 -8.05 -9.93
C PHE A 146 -5.86 -6.57 -10.36
N THR A 147 -5.31 -5.68 -9.54
CA THR A 147 -5.13 -4.26 -9.89
C THR A 147 -3.69 -3.97 -10.25
N ILE A 148 -3.49 -3.15 -11.28
CA ILE A 148 -2.19 -2.56 -11.60
C ILE A 148 -1.79 -1.65 -10.43
N PRO A 149 -0.63 -1.88 -9.78
CA PRO A 149 -0.20 -1.05 -8.67
C PRO A 149 0.26 0.31 -9.19
N PRO A 150 0.06 1.39 -8.42
CA PRO A 150 0.75 2.62 -8.70
C PRO A 150 2.26 2.43 -8.64
N LEU A 151 2.93 3.19 -9.47
CA LEU A 151 4.38 3.27 -9.50
C LEU A 151 4.84 4.66 -9.01
N PRO A 152 6.05 4.74 -8.42
CA PRO A 152 6.55 5.99 -7.87
C PRO A 152 6.97 6.94 -8.99
N ASN A 153 6.57 8.20 -8.90
CA ASN A 153 6.94 9.27 -9.82
C ASN A 153 7.78 10.32 -9.10
N GLY A 154 9.03 10.52 -9.55
CA GLY A 154 9.97 11.49 -8.99
C GLY A 154 9.70 12.96 -9.34
N MET A 155 8.99 13.25 -10.44
CA MET A 155 8.65 14.62 -10.87
C MET A 155 7.52 15.21 -10.03
N LEU A 156 6.46 14.43 -9.83
CA LEU A 156 5.29 14.82 -9.03
C LEU A 156 5.41 14.41 -7.56
N VAL A 157 6.45 13.64 -7.20
CA VAL A 157 6.72 13.14 -5.84
C VAL A 157 5.51 12.41 -5.24
N GLY A 158 5.19 11.24 -5.80
CA GLY A 158 4.05 10.45 -5.34
C GLY A 158 3.90 9.12 -6.06
N TRP A 159 2.73 8.49 -5.87
CA TRP A 159 2.37 7.18 -6.43
C TRP A 159 1.23 7.36 -7.43
N PHE A 160 1.47 6.97 -8.69
CA PHE A 160 0.53 7.20 -9.79
C PHE A 160 0.31 5.92 -10.60
N TRP A 161 -0.91 5.76 -11.10
CA TRP A 161 -1.30 4.63 -11.95
C TRP A 161 -0.67 4.76 -13.34
N ASN A 162 -0.47 6.01 -13.79
CA ASN A 162 0.42 6.32 -14.90
C ASN A 162 1.71 6.96 -14.33
N PRO A 163 2.82 6.22 -14.18
CA PRO A 163 4.07 6.77 -13.68
C PRO A 163 4.76 7.71 -14.68
N HIS A 164 4.37 7.70 -15.95
CA HIS A 164 4.96 8.52 -17.00
C HIS A 164 4.37 9.93 -17.09
N ILE A 165 3.37 10.22 -16.26
CA ILE A 165 2.84 11.57 -16.12
C ILE A 165 3.97 12.57 -15.82
N ALA A 166 3.99 13.68 -16.54
CA ALA A 166 5.06 14.70 -16.54
C ALA A 166 6.44 14.26 -17.10
N TYR A 167 6.62 13.00 -17.52
CA TYR A 167 7.82 12.55 -18.26
C TYR A 167 7.62 12.58 -19.77
N VAL A 168 6.41 12.27 -20.24
CA VAL A 168 6.04 12.23 -21.65
C VAL A 168 4.75 13.02 -21.82
N ASP A 169 4.72 13.93 -22.79
CA ASP A 169 3.47 14.59 -23.20
C ASP A 169 2.56 13.56 -23.88
N ASP A 170 1.28 13.52 -23.50
CA ASP A 170 0.25 12.70 -24.17
C ASP A 170 0.00 13.25 -25.59
N LYS A 171 0.94 13.01 -26.50
CA LYS A 171 0.74 13.27 -27.92
C LYS A 171 -0.18 12.18 -28.44
N GLU A 172 -1.40 12.57 -28.81
CA GLU A 172 -2.46 11.74 -29.40
C GLU A 172 -3.49 11.08 -28.45
N GLY A 173 -3.51 11.43 -27.16
CA GLY A 173 -4.55 10.93 -26.24
C GLY A 173 -4.46 9.41 -25.94
N VAL A 174 -3.37 8.77 -26.35
CA VAL A 174 -3.04 7.39 -25.98
C VAL A 174 -2.31 7.45 -24.64
N VAL A 175 -3.08 7.37 -23.56
CA VAL A 175 -2.52 7.22 -22.22
C VAL A 175 -1.82 5.86 -22.15
N ILE A 176 -0.50 5.87 -21.94
CA ILE A 176 0.31 4.65 -21.81
C ILE A 176 -0.02 4.02 -20.44
N TYR A 177 -1.04 3.17 -20.42
CA TYR A 177 -1.29 2.25 -19.32
C TYR A 177 -0.46 0.99 -19.57
N PHE A 178 0.48 0.71 -18.67
CA PHE A 178 1.05 -0.63 -18.51
C PHE A 178 0.20 -1.42 -17.53
#